data_AF-A0A642BXU4-F1
#
_entry.id   AF-A0A642BXU4-F1
#
_cell.length_a   1.000
_cell.length_b   1.000
_cell.length_c   1.000
_cell.angle_alpha   90.00
_cell.angle_beta   90.00
_cell.angle_gamma   90.00
#
_symmetry.space_group_name_H-M   'P 1'
#
loop_
_entity.id
_entity.type
_entity.pdbx_description
1 polymer ?
#
loop_
_entity_poly.entity_id
_entity_poly.type
_entity_poly.pdbx_seq_one_letter_code
_entity_poly.pdbx_strand_id
1 'polypeptide(L)'
;PVECVDFIIRSVDDILKAEFKTSLTEQNVHILDPFTGTGTFITRLLQSGLIQPEDMERKYQNEIHCNEIVLLAYYIADVNIESVFHDITHRETYLPYSGICLTDTFQLAEKKHNELFTEFFQDNSKRVKKQMATHVRVIIGNPPYSIGQKSANDNAQNLSYPHLDKRVSETYAVKSSATLNKSLYDSYVKAFRWASDRIPQNEGGIVAFISNGAWIDGAGQDGMRRCFEDEFASIYVLNLRGNQRISGELSRKEGGKIFGSGSRTPITITFLVKNPAKKGQKAVIHYHDIGDYLTREQKLKMVKDFRSISSQKLEWLIITPNEKADWINQRDGVFDNLIPLTPEKKFALNAQSVFSTYAIGVATNRDAWVSGFSKDRVASNMR
;
A
#
# COMPACT_ATOMS: atom_id res chain seq x y z
N PRO A 1 1.80 10.32 9.43
CA PRO A 1 2.43 11.61 9.83
C PRO A 1 2.04 12.68 8.82
N VAL A 2 1.80 13.92 9.27
CA VAL A 2 1.32 15.00 8.39
C VAL A 2 2.35 15.31 7.30
N GLU A 3 3.64 15.23 7.61
CA GLU A 3 4.73 15.46 6.65
C GLU A 3 4.64 14.51 5.44
N CYS A 4 4.37 13.24 5.69
CA CYS A 4 4.19 12.24 4.63
C CYS A 4 2.90 12.47 3.84
N VAL A 5 1.82 12.85 4.49
CA VAL A 5 0.51 13.11 3.85
C VAL A 5 0.63 14.32 2.92
N ASP A 6 1.21 15.42 3.40
CA ASP A 6 1.44 16.64 2.63
C ASP A 6 2.36 16.36 1.43
N PHE A 7 3.42 15.56 1.63
CA PHE A 7 4.31 15.14 0.55
C PHE A 7 3.57 14.36 -0.53
N ILE A 8 2.70 13.42 -0.16
CA ILE A 8 1.88 12.65 -1.11
C ILE A 8 0.96 13.57 -1.90
N ILE A 9 0.20 14.42 -1.22
CA ILE A 9 -0.79 15.31 -1.86
C ILE A 9 -0.12 16.24 -2.87
N ARG A 10 0.99 16.89 -2.49
CA ARG A 10 1.74 17.77 -3.39
C ARG A 10 2.36 17.01 -4.57
N SER A 11 2.87 15.81 -4.31
CA SER A 11 3.45 14.96 -5.35
C SER A 11 2.42 14.47 -6.36
N VAL A 12 1.21 14.12 -5.92
CA VAL A 12 0.11 13.78 -6.84
C VAL A 12 -0.20 14.94 -7.77
N ASP A 13 -0.28 16.16 -7.26
CA ASP A 13 -0.54 17.35 -8.07
C ASP A 13 0.58 17.61 -9.10
N ASP A 14 1.84 17.46 -8.69
CA ASP A 14 2.99 17.55 -9.59
C ASP A 14 2.92 16.49 -10.71
N ILE A 15 2.57 15.24 -10.37
CA ILE A 15 2.41 14.16 -11.36
C ILE A 15 1.26 14.47 -12.32
N LEU A 16 0.12 14.95 -11.82
CA LEU A 16 -1.02 15.33 -12.67
C LEU A 16 -0.62 16.38 -13.71
N LYS A 17 0.16 17.39 -13.29
CA LYS A 17 0.66 18.45 -14.16
C LYS A 17 1.65 17.91 -15.19
N ALA A 18 2.59 17.07 -14.76
CA ALA A 18 3.63 16.53 -15.62
C ALA A 18 3.08 15.56 -16.67
N GLU A 19 2.30 14.57 -16.22
CA GLU A 19 1.90 13.37 -16.99
C GLU A 19 0.55 13.52 -17.71
N PHE A 20 -0.36 14.34 -17.16
CA PHE A 20 -1.74 14.45 -17.67
C PHE A 20 -2.16 15.88 -18.03
N LYS A 21 -1.29 16.88 -17.83
CA LYS A 21 -1.58 18.30 -18.09
C LYS A 21 -2.84 18.79 -17.37
N THR A 22 -3.06 18.29 -16.16
CA THR A 22 -4.20 18.64 -15.29
C THR A 22 -3.69 18.86 -13.85
N SER A 23 -4.57 19.13 -12.89
CA SER A 23 -4.20 19.33 -11.49
C SER A 23 -5.32 18.88 -10.54
N LEU A 24 -5.04 18.87 -9.23
CA LEU A 24 -6.04 18.46 -8.24
C LEU A 24 -7.29 19.36 -8.23
N THR A 25 -7.20 20.62 -8.67
CA THR A 25 -8.34 21.55 -8.72
C THR A 25 -9.25 21.30 -9.92
N GLU A 26 -8.73 20.74 -11.02
CA GLU A 26 -9.46 20.66 -12.30
C GLU A 26 -10.73 19.81 -12.24
N GLN A 27 -11.73 20.16 -13.06
CA GLN A 27 -12.96 19.39 -13.18
C GLN A 27 -12.73 17.93 -13.58
N ASN A 28 -13.56 17.03 -13.05
CA ASN A 28 -13.52 15.58 -13.31
C ASN A 28 -12.25 14.87 -12.83
N VAL A 29 -11.37 15.54 -12.08
CA VAL A 29 -10.28 14.87 -11.35
C VAL A 29 -10.81 14.40 -10.00
N HIS A 30 -11.43 13.22 -10.02
CA HIS A 30 -11.98 12.58 -8.83
C HIS A 30 -10.89 11.92 -7.98
N ILE A 31 -10.93 12.18 -6.67
CA ILE A 31 -9.97 11.74 -5.66
C ILE A 31 -10.67 10.81 -4.68
N LEU A 32 -10.03 9.69 -4.36
CA LEU A 32 -10.55 8.69 -3.41
C LEU A 32 -9.49 8.36 -2.36
N ASP A 33 -9.86 8.48 -1.08
CA ASP A 33 -9.21 7.76 0.01
C ASP A 33 -10.03 6.52 0.43
N PRO A 34 -9.64 5.30 0.01
CA PRO A 34 -10.37 4.07 0.31
C PRO A 34 -10.27 3.61 1.77
N PHE A 35 -9.38 4.22 2.58
CA PHE A 35 -9.09 3.82 3.96
C PHE A 35 -8.86 5.07 4.82
N THR A 36 -9.87 5.93 4.91
CA THR A 36 -9.71 7.32 5.36
C THR A 36 -9.29 7.46 6.82
N GLY A 37 -9.56 6.46 7.66
CA GLY A 37 -9.26 6.50 9.08
C GLY A 37 -9.97 7.69 9.73
N THR A 38 -9.18 8.67 10.19
CA THR A 38 -9.69 9.91 10.80
C THR A 38 -9.86 11.07 9.80
N GLY A 39 -9.80 10.80 8.50
CA GLY A 39 -9.98 11.81 7.45
C GLY A 39 -8.72 12.59 7.09
N THR A 40 -7.53 12.16 7.52
CA THR A 40 -6.30 12.99 7.46
C THR A 40 -5.91 13.36 6.02
N PHE A 41 -5.97 12.44 5.06
CA PHE A 41 -5.63 12.79 3.67
C PHE A 41 -6.61 13.81 3.09
N ILE A 42 -7.90 13.68 3.40
CA ILE A 42 -8.94 14.59 2.90
C ILE A 42 -8.81 15.97 3.55
N THR A 43 -8.65 16.05 4.86
CA THR A 43 -8.48 17.34 5.56
C THR A 43 -7.22 18.07 5.10
N ARG A 44 -6.10 17.36 4.97
CA ARG A 44 -4.85 17.95 4.45
C ARG A 44 -4.95 18.35 2.98
N LEU A 45 -5.74 17.65 2.18
CA LEU A 45 -6.01 18.04 0.79
C LEU A 45 -6.75 19.37 0.73
N LEU A 46 -7.82 19.53 1.50
CA LEU A 46 -8.56 20.80 1.58
C LEU A 46 -7.66 21.95 2.06
N GLN A 47 -6.81 21.69 3.06
CA GLN A 47 -5.87 22.66 3.63
C GLN A 47 -4.61 22.92 2.77
N SER A 48 -4.40 22.17 1.70
CA SER A 48 -3.12 22.16 0.97
C SER A 48 -2.83 23.44 0.19
N GLY A 49 -3.90 24.19 -0.16
CA GLY A 49 -3.86 25.30 -1.11
C GLY A 49 -3.73 24.86 -2.57
N LEU A 50 -3.90 23.57 -2.88
CA LEU A 50 -3.84 23.04 -4.27
C LEU A 50 -5.20 23.07 -4.97
N ILE A 51 -6.29 23.19 -4.22
CA ILE A 51 -7.65 23.40 -4.73
C ILE A 51 -7.92 24.89 -4.67
N GLN A 52 -8.30 25.49 -5.80
CA GLN A 52 -8.64 26.90 -5.89
C GLN A 52 -9.91 27.19 -5.07
N PRO A 53 -10.02 28.35 -4.39
CA PRO A 53 -11.18 28.68 -3.57
C PRO A 53 -12.53 28.54 -4.30
N GLU A 54 -12.59 28.96 -5.57
CA GLU A 54 -13.77 28.88 -6.44
C GLU A 54 -14.18 27.43 -6.78
N ASP A 55 -13.24 26.50 -6.74
CA ASP A 55 -13.45 25.08 -7.01
C ASP A 55 -13.74 24.25 -5.76
N MET A 56 -13.47 24.81 -4.57
CA MET A 56 -13.45 24.08 -3.30
C MET A 56 -14.77 23.37 -3.01
N GLU A 57 -15.90 24.07 -3.18
CA GLU A 57 -17.22 23.49 -2.92
C GLU A 57 -17.58 22.38 -3.92
N ARG A 58 -17.27 22.59 -5.22
CA ARG A 58 -17.47 21.55 -6.24
C ARG A 58 -16.67 20.29 -5.91
N LYS A 59 -15.39 20.47 -5.55
CA LYS A 59 -14.50 19.38 -5.16
C LYS A 59 -15.03 18.64 -3.95
N TYR A 60 -15.32 19.36 -2.88
CA TYR A 60 -15.85 18.84 -1.63
C TYR A 60 -17.17 18.06 -1.81
N GLN A 61 -18.10 18.56 -2.61
CA GLN A 61 -19.41 17.92 -2.77
C GLN A 61 -19.41 16.74 -3.75
N ASN A 62 -18.58 16.79 -4.80
CA ASN A 62 -18.76 15.91 -5.96
C ASN A 62 -17.52 15.11 -6.37
N GLU A 63 -16.31 15.56 -6.02
CA GLU A 63 -15.09 15.01 -6.60
C GLU A 63 -14.08 14.47 -5.58
N ILE A 64 -14.33 14.67 -4.29
CA ILE A 64 -13.57 14.07 -3.21
C ILE A 64 -14.43 13.01 -2.53
N HIS A 65 -13.89 11.80 -2.46
CA HIS A 65 -14.57 10.59 -2.01
C HIS A 65 -13.72 9.91 -0.95
N CYS A 66 -14.33 9.28 0.05
CA CYS A 66 -13.60 8.45 0.98
C CYS A 66 -14.44 7.34 1.62
N ASN A 67 -13.77 6.26 2.02
CA ASN A 67 -14.41 5.10 2.65
C ASN A 67 -13.77 4.82 4.01
N GLU A 68 -14.58 4.37 4.96
CA GLU A 68 -14.13 3.81 6.23
C GLU A 68 -15.01 2.65 6.64
N ILE A 69 -14.42 1.61 7.24
CA ILE A 69 -15.14 0.42 7.71
C ILE A 69 -15.49 0.54 9.22
N VAL A 70 -14.67 1.25 9.99
CA VAL A 70 -14.87 1.41 11.44
C VAL A 70 -15.78 2.60 11.73
N LEU A 71 -16.95 2.34 12.33
CA LEU A 71 -17.98 3.36 12.59
C LEU A 71 -17.47 4.58 13.38
N LEU A 72 -16.65 4.39 14.42
CA LEU A 72 -16.10 5.51 15.19
C LEU A 72 -15.15 6.35 14.35
N ALA A 73 -14.29 5.71 13.55
CA ALA A 73 -13.36 6.40 12.66
C ALA A 73 -14.11 7.16 11.56
N TYR A 74 -15.18 6.56 11.01
CA TYR A 74 -16.09 7.21 10.06
C TYR A 74 -16.63 8.53 10.61
N TYR A 75 -17.18 8.55 11.83
CA TYR A 75 -17.70 9.79 12.42
C TYR A 75 -16.60 10.82 12.71
N ILE A 76 -15.42 10.40 13.15
CA ILE A 76 -14.28 11.30 13.33
C ILE A 76 -13.86 11.93 12.01
N ALA A 77 -13.77 11.13 10.94
CA ALA A 77 -13.44 11.61 9.60
C ALA A 77 -14.49 12.60 9.08
N ASP A 78 -15.76 12.28 9.22
CA ASP A 78 -16.88 13.12 8.78
C ASP A 78 -16.80 14.52 9.44
N VAL A 79 -16.76 14.56 10.78
CA VAL A 79 -16.67 15.79 11.56
C VAL A 79 -15.39 16.58 11.24
N ASN A 80 -14.24 15.91 11.12
CA ASN A 80 -12.98 16.58 10.80
C ASN A 80 -13.01 17.22 9.41
N ILE A 81 -13.55 16.52 8.41
CA ILE A 81 -13.63 17.00 7.03
C ILE A 81 -14.55 18.22 6.95
N GLU A 82 -15.73 18.14 7.57
CA GLU A 82 -16.70 19.23 7.61
C GLU A 82 -16.18 20.45 8.36
N SER A 83 -15.54 20.26 9.52
CA SER A 83 -14.94 21.35 10.31
C SER A 83 -13.87 22.07 9.51
N VAL A 84 -12.96 21.33 8.88
CA VAL A 84 -11.88 21.92 8.07
C VAL A 84 -12.44 22.66 6.85
N PHE A 85 -13.46 22.09 6.19
CA PHE A 85 -14.10 22.78 5.07
C PHE A 85 -14.77 24.09 5.50
N HIS A 86 -15.50 24.07 6.62
CA HIS A 86 -16.15 25.27 7.16
C HIS A 86 -15.12 26.35 7.55
N ASP A 87 -14.03 25.95 8.21
CA ASP A 87 -12.95 26.85 8.62
C ASP A 87 -12.24 27.52 7.43
N ILE A 88 -12.11 26.83 6.30
CA ILE A 88 -11.43 27.35 5.09
C ILE A 88 -12.36 28.24 4.27
N THR A 89 -13.64 27.86 4.16
CA THR A 89 -14.59 28.52 3.25
C THR A 89 -15.37 29.65 3.91
N HIS A 90 -15.40 29.71 5.25
CA HIS A 90 -16.14 30.70 6.03
C HIS A 90 -17.62 30.84 5.61
N ARG A 91 -18.24 29.74 5.19
CA ARG A 91 -19.65 29.74 4.80
C ARG A 91 -20.54 30.16 5.95
N GLU A 92 -21.54 30.99 5.66
CA GLU A 92 -22.58 31.34 6.63
C GLU A 92 -23.39 30.12 7.06
N THR A 93 -23.63 29.19 6.14
CA THR A 93 -24.40 27.97 6.38
C THR A 93 -23.51 26.74 6.34
N TYR A 94 -23.70 25.88 7.33
CA TYR A 94 -23.06 24.58 7.41
C TYR A 94 -23.46 23.72 6.19
N LEU A 95 -22.46 23.07 5.60
CA LEU A 95 -22.61 22.21 4.44
C LEU A 95 -22.12 20.78 4.78
N PRO A 96 -23.03 19.82 4.93
CA PRO A 96 -22.66 18.44 5.25
C PRO A 96 -21.77 17.81 4.18
N TYR A 97 -20.85 16.94 4.59
CA TYR A 97 -20.01 16.17 3.68
C TYR A 97 -20.76 14.92 3.19
N SER A 98 -20.88 14.78 1.87
CA SER A 98 -21.56 13.63 1.26
C SER A 98 -20.61 12.66 0.55
N GLY A 99 -19.30 12.93 0.59
CA GLY A 99 -18.27 12.11 -0.05
C GLY A 99 -17.78 10.93 0.79
N ILE A 100 -18.14 10.85 2.08
CA ILE A 100 -17.77 9.72 2.96
C ILE A 100 -18.79 8.59 2.89
N CYS A 101 -18.30 7.34 2.82
CA CYS A 101 -19.10 6.11 2.86
C CYS A 101 -18.64 5.19 4.00
N LEU A 102 -19.59 4.65 4.76
CA LEU A 102 -19.35 3.57 5.72
C LEU A 102 -19.42 2.23 4.97
N THR A 103 -18.25 1.64 4.70
CA THR A 103 -18.16 0.45 3.84
C THR A 103 -16.80 -0.25 3.94
N ASP A 104 -16.77 -1.53 3.59
CA ASP A 104 -15.54 -2.27 3.32
C ASP A 104 -15.20 -2.11 1.84
N THR A 105 -14.16 -1.33 1.54
CA THR A 105 -13.68 -1.07 0.17
C THR A 105 -13.40 -2.36 -0.61
N PHE A 106 -12.85 -3.40 0.02
CA PHE A 106 -12.58 -4.66 -0.65
C PHE A 106 -13.88 -5.42 -0.94
N GLN A 107 -14.83 -5.41 0.00
CA GLN A 107 -16.14 -6.01 -0.21
C GLN A 107 -16.94 -5.33 -1.34
N LEU A 108 -16.76 -4.02 -1.56
CA LEU A 108 -17.40 -3.32 -2.68
C LEU A 108 -16.97 -3.85 -4.05
N ALA A 109 -15.78 -4.43 -4.17
CA ALA A 109 -15.32 -5.06 -5.41
C ALA A 109 -15.87 -6.49 -5.59
N GLU A 110 -16.49 -7.06 -4.57
CA GLU A 110 -17.12 -8.38 -4.65
C GLU A 110 -18.52 -8.26 -5.27
N LYS A 111 -18.82 -9.07 -6.30
CA LYS A 111 -20.08 -9.01 -7.07
C LYS A 111 -21.36 -9.35 -6.28
N LYS A 112 -21.27 -9.55 -4.96
CA LYS A 112 -22.41 -9.82 -4.09
C LYS A 112 -22.81 -8.54 -3.37
N HIS A 113 -23.85 -7.88 -3.89
CA HIS A 113 -24.52 -6.80 -3.18
C HIS A 113 -25.25 -7.36 -1.95
N ASN A 114 -25.00 -6.79 -0.77
CA ASN A 114 -25.67 -7.15 0.46
C ASN A 114 -27.00 -6.38 0.53
N GLU A 115 -28.11 -7.02 0.16
CA GLU A 115 -29.44 -6.40 0.05
C GLU A 115 -29.90 -5.77 1.38
N LEU A 116 -29.60 -6.43 2.52
CA LEU A 116 -29.92 -5.94 3.87
C LEU A 116 -29.31 -4.58 4.21
N PHE A 117 -28.08 -4.30 3.74
CA PHE A 117 -27.43 -3.00 4.01
C PHE A 117 -28.11 -1.86 3.24
N THR A 118 -28.72 -2.19 2.10
CA THR A 118 -29.43 -1.22 1.26
C THR A 118 -30.74 -0.76 1.92
N GLU A 119 -31.40 -1.63 2.69
CA GLU A 119 -32.68 -1.33 3.33
C GLU A 119 -32.54 -0.43 4.56
N PHE A 120 -31.56 -0.71 5.43
CA PHE A 120 -31.32 0.07 6.66
C PHE A 120 -30.45 1.32 6.46
N PHE A 121 -29.50 1.31 5.53
CA PHE A 121 -28.58 2.42 5.27
C PHE A 121 -28.76 2.97 3.85
N GLN A 122 -29.97 3.43 3.55
CA GLN A 122 -30.36 3.86 2.20
C GLN A 122 -29.48 4.98 1.66
N ASP A 123 -29.23 6.03 2.46
CA ASP A 123 -28.43 7.18 2.00
C ASP A 123 -26.94 6.84 1.85
N ASN A 124 -26.38 6.06 2.77
CA ASN A 124 -25.02 5.51 2.59
C ASN A 124 -24.93 4.67 1.31
N SER A 125 -25.93 3.82 1.05
CA SER A 125 -25.96 2.98 -0.13
C SER A 125 -26.07 3.80 -1.43
N LYS A 126 -26.80 4.91 -1.43
CA LYS A 126 -26.81 5.87 -2.56
C LYS A 126 -25.43 6.49 -2.79
N ARG A 127 -24.75 6.93 -1.72
CA ARG A 127 -23.38 7.48 -1.80
C ARG A 127 -22.39 6.46 -2.35
N VAL A 128 -22.42 5.22 -1.85
CA VAL A 128 -21.59 4.11 -2.34
C VAL A 128 -21.84 3.85 -3.82
N LYS A 129 -23.10 3.76 -4.27
CA LYS A 129 -23.44 3.55 -5.68
C LYS A 129 -22.95 4.71 -6.57
N LYS A 130 -23.14 5.96 -6.13
CA LYS A 130 -22.63 7.16 -6.83
C LYS A 130 -21.11 7.07 -6.98
N GLN A 131 -20.39 6.81 -5.88
CA GLN A 131 -18.94 6.67 -5.88
C GLN A 131 -18.45 5.53 -6.79
N MET A 132 -19.12 4.37 -6.79
CA MET A 132 -18.73 3.22 -7.63
C MET A 132 -18.88 3.53 -9.12
N ALA A 133 -19.87 4.33 -9.51
CA ALA A 133 -20.07 4.77 -10.88
C ALA A 133 -19.07 5.86 -11.33
N THR A 134 -18.41 6.54 -10.39
CA THR A 134 -17.45 7.61 -10.68
C THR A 134 -16.14 7.08 -11.25
N HIS A 135 -15.60 7.73 -12.28
CA HIS A 135 -14.23 7.49 -12.76
C HIS A 135 -13.21 8.19 -11.86
N VAL A 136 -12.59 7.44 -10.94
CA VAL A 136 -11.59 7.96 -10.02
C VAL A 136 -10.23 8.04 -10.71
N ARG A 137 -9.62 9.22 -10.74
CA ARG A 137 -8.31 9.47 -11.35
C ARG A 137 -7.17 9.41 -10.34
N VAL A 138 -7.46 9.65 -9.06
CA VAL A 138 -6.48 9.71 -7.99
C VAL A 138 -6.95 8.85 -6.82
N ILE A 139 -6.13 7.89 -6.41
CA ILE A 139 -6.36 7.09 -5.20
C ILE A 139 -5.19 7.35 -4.25
N ILE A 140 -5.47 7.92 -3.09
CA ILE A 140 -4.47 8.23 -2.04
C ILE A 140 -4.82 7.49 -0.76
N GLY A 141 -3.88 7.34 0.17
CA GLY A 141 -4.22 6.83 1.50
C GLY A 141 -3.09 6.10 2.22
N ASN A 142 -3.46 5.54 3.37
CA ASN A 142 -2.64 4.65 4.18
C ASN A 142 -3.39 3.32 4.37
N PRO A 143 -3.25 2.34 3.46
CA PRO A 143 -4.01 1.10 3.54
C PRO A 143 -3.66 0.27 4.78
N PRO A 144 -4.54 -0.65 5.24
CA PRO A 144 -4.26 -1.51 6.39
C PRO A 144 -3.14 -2.51 6.10
N TYR A 145 -2.31 -2.82 7.11
CA TYR A 145 -1.22 -3.81 7.01
C TYR A 145 -1.56 -5.05 7.85
N SER A 146 -1.92 -6.14 7.18
CA SER A 146 -2.21 -7.41 7.85
C SER A 146 -2.00 -8.59 6.92
N ILE A 147 -0.99 -9.40 7.19
CA ILE A 147 -0.76 -10.70 6.53
C ILE A 147 -1.56 -11.86 7.19
N GLY A 148 -2.27 -11.56 8.28
CA GLY A 148 -3.06 -12.52 9.07
C GLY A 148 -2.87 -12.36 10.58
N GLN A 149 -3.59 -13.18 11.34
CA GLN A 149 -3.52 -13.21 12.80
C GLN A 149 -2.15 -13.66 13.34
N LYS A 150 -1.79 -13.18 14.53
CA LYS A 150 -0.51 -13.52 15.20
C LYS A 150 -0.58 -14.91 15.82
N SER A 151 -1.72 -15.25 16.40
CA SER A 151 -2.01 -16.56 16.99
C SER A 151 -3.32 -17.11 16.44
N ALA A 152 -3.42 -18.44 16.36
CA ALA A 152 -4.70 -19.09 16.11
C ALA A 152 -5.74 -18.79 17.20
N ASN A 153 -5.28 -18.46 18.41
CA ASN A 153 -6.13 -18.15 19.56
C ASN A 153 -6.74 -16.74 19.49
N ASP A 154 -6.27 -15.87 18.59
CA ASP A 154 -6.75 -14.48 18.49
C ASP A 154 -8.14 -14.40 17.83
N ASN A 155 -8.56 -15.44 17.10
CA ASN A 155 -9.78 -15.49 16.28
C ASN A 155 -9.97 -14.23 15.41
N ALA A 156 -8.86 -13.73 14.85
CA ALA A 156 -8.77 -12.46 14.14
C ALA A 156 -8.26 -12.68 12.70
N GLN A 157 -8.75 -13.74 12.06
CA GLN A 157 -8.37 -14.05 10.68
C GLN A 157 -8.81 -12.92 9.74
N ASN A 158 -7.97 -12.63 8.74
CA ASN A 158 -8.35 -11.70 7.70
C ASN A 158 -9.59 -12.22 6.96
N LEU A 159 -10.50 -11.31 6.61
CA LEU A 159 -11.63 -11.61 5.75
C LEU A 159 -11.15 -12.09 4.37
N SER A 160 -11.92 -13.01 3.77
CA SER A 160 -11.70 -13.47 2.40
C SER A 160 -12.45 -12.58 1.42
N TYR A 161 -11.78 -12.23 0.31
CA TYR A 161 -12.37 -11.43 -0.76
C TYR A 161 -12.15 -12.20 -2.07
N PRO A 162 -13.01 -13.16 -2.43
CA PRO A 162 -12.73 -14.13 -3.48
C PRO A 162 -12.38 -13.52 -4.85
N HIS A 163 -13.05 -12.43 -5.26
CA HIS A 163 -12.73 -11.76 -6.51
C HIS A 163 -11.38 -11.05 -6.43
N LEU A 164 -11.13 -10.29 -5.36
CA LEU A 164 -9.85 -9.60 -5.18
C LEU A 164 -8.67 -10.57 -5.00
N ASP A 165 -8.87 -11.65 -4.26
CA ASP A 165 -7.88 -12.72 -4.07
C ASP A 165 -7.57 -13.42 -5.41
N LYS A 166 -8.59 -13.63 -6.25
CA LYS A 166 -8.40 -14.12 -7.62
C LYS A 166 -7.59 -13.13 -8.46
N ARG A 167 -7.87 -11.82 -8.38
CA ARG A 167 -7.08 -10.79 -9.08
C ARG A 167 -5.61 -10.82 -8.65
N VAL A 168 -5.33 -10.92 -7.35
CA VAL A 168 -3.95 -11.09 -6.84
C VAL A 168 -3.29 -12.34 -7.42
N SER A 169 -4.02 -13.46 -7.48
CA SER A 169 -3.51 -14.71 -8.04
C SER A 169 -3.16 -14.58 -9.53
N GLU A 170 -4.09 -14.05 -10.34
CA GLU A 170 -3.97 -13.90 -11.78
C GLU A 170 -2.97 -12.82 -12.22
N THR A 171 -2.57 -11.92 -11.33
CA THR A 171 -1.59 -10.87 -11.64
C THR A 171 -0.25 -11.07 -10.95
N TYR A 172 -0.23 -11.12 -9.62
CA TYR A 172 1.00 -11.11 -8.83
C TYR A 172 1.51 -12.53 -8.62
N ALA A 173 0.65 -13.46 -8.17
CA ALA A 173 1.12 -14.78 -7.78
C ALA A 173 1.61 -15.62 -8.96
N VAL A 174 0.93 -15.53 -10.12
CA VAL A 174 1.33 -16.24 -11.35
C VAL A 174 2.69 -15.79 -11.89
N LYS A 175 3.12 -14.55 -11.56
CA LYS A 175 4.41 -13.98 -11.98
C LYS A 175 5.51 -14.13 -10.92
N SER A 176 5.19 -14.71 -9.77
CA SER A 176 6.13 -14.96 -8.67
C SER A 176 6.88 -16.26 -8.91
N SER A 177 8.20 -16.23 -8.71
CA SER A 177 9.04 -17.44 -8.70
C SER A 177 9.03 -18.16 -7.35
N ALA A 178 8.46 -17.56 -6.30
CA ALA A 178 8.45 -18.15 -4.96
C ALA A 178 7.39 -19.25 -4.82
N THR A 179 7.76 -20.31 -4.10
CA THR A 179 6.83 -21.40 -3.74
C THR A 179 5.79 -20.97 -2.71
N LEU A 180 6.12 -20.00 -1.85
CA LEU A 180 5.22 -19.49 -0.81
C LEU A 180 4.85 -18.03 -1.09
N ASN A 181 3.62 -17.81 -1.55
CA ASN A 181 3.12 -16.50 -1.97
C ASN A 181 2.21 -15.82 -0.94
N LYS A 182 2.28 -16.22 0.34
CA LYS A 182 1.42 -15.69 1.40
C LYS A 182 1.50 -14.16 1.56
N SER A 183 2.69 -13.59 1.35
CA SER A 183 2.92 -12.13 1.44
C SER A 183 2.14 -11.33 0.40
N LEU A 184 1.74 -11.93 -0.73
CA LEU A 184 0.94 -11.26 -1.75
C LEU A 184 -0.51 -11.03 -1.32
N TYR A 185 -0.97 -11.71 -0.28
CA TYR A 185 -2.32 -11.59 0.26
C TYR A 185 -2.39 -10.74 1.53
N ASP A 186 -1.32 -10.01 1.86
CA ASP A 186 -1.37 -8.95 2.87
C ASP A 186 -2.34 -7.83 2.42
N SER A 187 -3.12 -7.28 3.34
CA SER A 187 -4.13 -6.27 3.05
C SER A 187 -3.60 -5.05 2.28
N TYR A 188 -2.34 -4.63 2.49
CA TYR A 188 -1.78 -3.50 1.73
C TYR A 188 -1.45 -3.87 0.27
N VAL A 189 -1.10 -5.14 0.01
CA VAL A 189 -0.90 -5.64 -1.37
C VAL A 189 -2.24 -5.75 -2.08
N LYS A 190 -3.28 -6.23 -1.38
CA LYS A 190 -4.67 -6.21 -1.87
C LYS A 190 -5.12 -4.77 -2.17
N ALA A 191 -4.77 -3.80 -1.34
CA ALA A 191 -5.05 -2.39 -1.59
C ALA A 191 -4.40 -1.88 -2.88
N PHE A 192 -3.13 -2.20 -3.14
CA PHE A 192 -2.52 -1.87 -4.42
C PHE A 192 -3.24 -2.54 -5.59
N ARG A 193 -3.56 -3.85 -5.49
CA ARG A 193 -4.26 -4.56 -6.57
C ARG A 193 -5.65 -3.96 -6.85
N TRP A 194 -6.43 -3.72 -5.80
CA TRP A 194 -7.74 -3.09 -5.87
C TRP A 194 -7.67 -1.70 -6.49
N ALA A 195 -6.74 -0.85 -6.02
CA ALA A 195 -6.59 0.51 -6.54
C ALA A 195 -6.16 0.51 -8.01
N SER A 196 -5.25 -0.40 -8.39
CA SER A 196 -4.78 -0.57 -9.76
C SER A 196 -5.90 -0.96 -10.73
N ASP A 197 -6.84 -1.80 -10.26
CA ASP A 197 -8.04 -2.21 -11.01
C ASP A 197 -9.13 -1.12 -11.01
N ARG A 198 -9.17 -0.26 -9.98
CA ARG A 198 -10.15 0.83 -9.84
C ARG A 198 -9.88 2.03 -10.74
N ILE A 199 -8.62 2.26 -11.12
CA ILE A 199 -8.23 3.33 -12.06
C ILE A 199 -8.72 3.00 -13.48
N PRO A 200 -9.43 3.93 -14.17
CA PRO A 200 -9.89 3.74 -15.53
C PRO A 200 -8.73 3.48 -16.53
N GLN A 201 -8.89 2.47 -17.38
CA GLN A 201 -7.85 2.08 -18.34
C GLN A 201 -7.63 3.10 -19.47
N ASN A 202 -8.67 3.85 -19.85
CA ASN A 202 -8.60 4.79 -20.99
C ASN A 202 -8.15 6.20 -20.59
N GLU A 203 -8.40 6.60 -19.35
CA GLU A 203 -8.02 7.92 -18.84
C GLU A 203 -6.73 7.88 -18.01
N GLY A 204 -6.41 6.72 -17.44
CA GLY A 204 -5.30 6.58 -16.53
C GLY A 204 -5.54 7.23 -15.18
N GLY A 205 -4.48 7.32 -14.38
CA GLY A 205 -4.57 7.89 -13.05
C GLY A 205 -3.36 7.55 -12.19
N ILE A 206 -3.47 7.89 -10.91
CA ILE A 206 -2.40 7.79 -9.94
C ILE A 206 -2.89 7.01 -8.72
N VAL A 207 -2.14 5.99 -8.31
CA VAL A 207 -2.28 5.35 -7.00
C VAL A 207 -1.11 5.81 -6.13
N ALA A 208 -1.36 6.43 -4.99
CA ALA A 208 -0.33 6.96 -4.10
C ALA A 208 -0.55 6.54 -2.65
N PHE A 209 0.26 5.62 -2.15
CA PHE A 209 0.12 5.08 -0.80
C PHE A 209 1.38 5.27 0.04
N ILE A 210 1.18 5.53 1.32
CA ILE A 210 2.15 5.19 2.35
C ILE A 210 1.82 3.79 2.88
N SER A 211 2.72 2.83 2.69
CA SER A 211 2.45 1.43 2.97
C SER A 211 3.63 0.72 3.62
N ASN A 212 3.43 -0.55 4.01
CA ASN A 212 4.54 -1.46 4.25
C ASN A 212 5.41 -1.56 2.99
N GLY A 213 6.72 -1.37 3.14
CA GLY A 213 7.71 -1.33 2.07
C GLY A 213 8.39 -2.66 1.77
N ALA A 214 8.01 -3.73 2.47
CA ALA A 214 8.68 -5.03 2.34
C ALA A 214 8.61 -5.62 0.91
N TRP A 215 7.66 -5.19 0.09
CA TRP A 215 7.51 -5.65 -1.30
C TRP A 215 8.66 -5.25 -2.23
N ILE A 216 9.44 -4.22 -1.89
CA ILE A 216 10.55 -3.74 -2.74
C ILE A 216 11.64 -4.81 -2.90
N ASP A 217 11.92 -5.56 -1.84
CA ASP A 217 13.02 -6.54 -1.78
C ASP A 217 12.58 -7.91 -1.25
N GLY A 218 11.26 -8.12 -1.12
CA GLY A 218 10.72 -9.38 -0.61
C GLY A 218 10.72 -10.49 -1.66
N ALA A 219 11.11 -11.69 -1.24
CA ALA A 219 11.31 -12.85 -2.11
C ALA A 219 10.02 -13.35 -2.80
N GLY A 220 8.86 -13.24 -2.15
CA GLY A 220 7.56 -13.64 -2.71
C GLY A 220 6.78 -12.51 -3.39
N GLN A 221 7.45 -11.39 -3.68
CA GLN A 221 6.84 -10.18 -4.24
C GLN A 221 7.47 -9.74 -5.58
N ASP A 222 8.36 -10.56 -6.15
CA ASP A 222 8.89 -10.39 -7.50
C ASP A 222 7.77 -10.32 -8.55
N GLY A 223 6.75 -11.17 -8.43
CA GLY A 223 5.58 -11.11 -9.30
C GLY A 223 4.79 -9.81 -9.20
N MET A 224 4.73 -9.19 -8.02
CA MET A 224 4.13 -7.86 -7.84
C MET A 224 4.96 -6.78 -8.53
N ARG A 225 6.30 -6.83 -8.40
CA ARG A 225 7.21 -5.88 -9.06
C ARG A 225 7.11 -5.95 -10.59
N ARG A 226 7.15 -7.16 -11.16
CA ARG A 226 6.90 -7.38 -12.60
C ARG A 226 5.56 -6.82 -13.05
N CYS A 227 4.52 -7.05 -12.26
CA CYS A 227 3.19 -6.55 -12.59
C CYS A 227 3.12 -5.02 -12.55
N PHE A 228 3.83 -4.36 -11.64
CA PHE A 228 3.92 -2.91 -11.62
C PHE A 228 4.63 -2.37 -12.86
N GLU A 229 5.73 -3.00 -13.27
CA GLU A 229 6.47 -2.65 -14.49
C GLU A 229 5.61 -2.77 -15.76
N ASP A 230 4.69 -3.74 -15.80
CA ASP A 230 3.80 -3.95 -16.94
C ASP A 230 2.61 -2.98 -16.98
N GLU A 231 2.08 -2.58 -15.82
CA GLU A 231 0.82 -1.83 -15.72
C GLU A 231 0.97 -0.31 -15.62
N PHE A 232 2.15 0.17 -15.21
CA PHE A 232 2.38 1.58 -14.91
C PHE A 232 3.48 2.16 -15.80
N ALA A 233 3.32 3.42 -16.20
CA ALA A 233 4.28 4.12 -17.03
C ALA A 233 5.42 4.73 -16.21
N SER A 234 5.11 5.22 -15.01
CA SER A 234 6.08 5.82 -14.10
C SER A 234 5.78 5.32 -12.68
N ILE A 235 6.83 4.94 -11.95
CA ILE A 235 6.74 4.44 -10.57
C ILE A 235 7.73 5.24 -9.72
N TYR A 236 7.26 5.81 -8.62
CA TYR A 236 8.10 6.54 -7.67
C TYR A 236 8.05 5.87 -6.31
N VAL A 237 9.21 5.55 -5.74
CA VAL A 237 9.33 4.86 -4.45
C VAL A 237 10.30 5.62 -3.56
N LEU A 238 9.76 6.30 -2.56
CA LEU A 238 10.53 6.88 -1.47
C LEU A 238 10.55 5.86 -0.32
N ASN A 239 11.68 5.18 -0.15
CA ASN A 239 11.90 4.21 0.92
C ASN A 239 12.26 4.94 2.21
N LEU A 240 11.31 4.97 3.16
CA LEU A 240 11.50 5.58 4.48
C LEU A 240 12.09 4.59 5.50
N ARG A 241 12.31 3.34 5.11
CA ARG A 241 12.92 2.29 5.94
C ARG A 241 12.19 2.10 7.27
N GLY A 242 12.91 1.78 8.34
CA GLY A 242 12.37 1.66 9.70
C GLY A 242 11.91 0.24 10.04
N ASN A 243 12.43 -0.79 9.36
CA ASN A 243 12.18 -2.18 9.72
C ASN A 243 12.82 -2.50 11.09
N GLN A 244 11.96 -2.70 12.09
CA GLN A 244 12.33 -3.05 13.45
C GLN A 244 11.91 -4.49 13.80
N ARG A 245 11.72 -5.35 12.80
CA ARG A 245 11.60 -6.82 12.97
C ARG A 245 12.95 -7.53 12.90
N ILE A 246 14.01 -6.79 12.55
CA ILE A 246 15.40 -7.25 12.50
C ILE A 246 16.19 -6.72 13.70
N SER A 247 17.39 -7.24 13.88
CA SER A 247 18.25 -6.96 15.04
C SER A 247 19.68 -6.60 14.60
N GLY A 248 20.47 -6.08 15.54
CA GLY A 248 21.89 -5.76 15.31
C GLY A 248 22.09 -4.57 14.38
N GLU A 249 23.15 -4.62 13.58
CA GLU A 249 23.58 -3.50 12.73
C GLU A 249 22.56 -3.14 11.66
N LEU A 250 21.85 -4.12 11.09
CA LEU A 250 20.80 -3.87 10.11
C LEU A 250 19.65 -3.03 10.72
N SER A 251 19.25 -3.32 11.96
CA SER A 251 18.24 -2.53 12.67
C SER A 251 18.70 -1.09 12.94
N ARG A 252 19.99 -0.90 13.25
CA ARG A 252 20.57 0.44 13.43
C ARG A 252 20.54 1.24 12.14
N LYS A 253 20.89 0.61 11.01
CA LYS A 253 20.79 1.23 9.68
C LYS A 253 19.36 1.64 9.38
N GLU A 254 18.38 0.74 9.57
CA GLU A 254 16.96 1.02 9.34
C GLU A 254 16.45 2.25 10.10
N GLY A 255 17.00 2.53 11.28
CA GLY A 255 16.72 3.74 12.04
C GLY A 255 15.27 3.81 12.57
N GLY A 256 14.78 5.04 12.73
CA GLY A 256 13.49 5.33 13.36
C GLY A 256 12.26 4.87 12.55
N LYS A 257 11.22 4.42 13.26
CA LYS A 257 9.93 3.97 12.70
C LYS A 257 9.01 5.15 12.36
N ILE A 258 8.56 5.23 11.11
CA ILE A 258 7.64 6.29 10.61
C ILE A 258 6.26 6.29 11.27
N PHE A 259 5.84 5.19 11.90
CA PHE A 259 4.62 5.11 12.71
C PHE A 259 4.88 4.83 14.20
N GLY A 260 6.12 4.98 14.68
CA GLY A 260 6.45 4.89 16.09
C GLY A 260 6.16 3.50 16.67
N SER A 261 5.33 3.41 17.70
CA SER A 261 4.85 2.14 18.25
C SER A 261 3.78 1.45 17.38
N GLY A 262 3.13 2.18 16.46
CA GLY A 262 2.03 1.69 15.63
C GLY A 262 2.43 0.68 14.55
N SER A 263 3.68 0.69 14.09
CA SER A 263 4.20 -0.34 13.17
C SER A 263 5.70 -0.56 13.36
N ARG A 264 6.15 -1.81 13.14
CA ARG A 264 7.56 -2.22 13.09
C ARG A 264 8.03 -2.59 11.67
N THR A 265 7.17 -2.48 10.67
CA THR A 265 7.50 -2.81 9.28
C THR A 265 8.32 -1.69 8.63
N PRO A 266 9.13 -1.96 7.58
CA PRO A 266 9.64 -0.90 6.73
C PRO A 266 8.47 -0.14 6.10
N ILE A 267 8.63 1.16 5.88
CA ILE A 267 7.59 2.04 5.33
C ILE A 267 8.09 2.70 4.05
N THR A 268 7.22 2.77 3.05
CA THR A 268 7.51 3.42 1.77
C THR A 268 6.36 4.33 1.37
N ILE A 269 6.67 5.45 0.73
CA ILE A 269 5.70 6.22 -0.05
C ILE A 269 5.86 5.80 -1.51
N THR A 270 4.78 5.28 -2.10
CA THR A 270 4.78 4.71 -3.45
C THR A 270 3.75 5.40 -4.31
N PHE A 271 4.15 5.87 -5.49
CA PHE A 271 3.27 6.40 -6.52
C PHE A 271 3.33 5.50 -7.76
N LEU A 272 2.18 5.03 -8.22
CA LEU A 272 2.03 4.24 -9.43
C LEU A 272 1.22 5.06 -10.43
N VAL A 273 1.84 5.42 -11.56
CA VAL A 273 1.25 6.30 -12.57
C VAL A 273 0.84 5.47 -13.78
N LYS A 274 -0.47 5.33 -13.99
CA LYS A 274 -1.03 4.64 -15.15
C LYS A 274 -1.35 5.69 -16.21
N ASN A 275 -0.53 5.76 -17.27
CA ASN A 275 -0.69 6.74 -18.34
C ASN A 275 -0.94 6.03 -19.69
N PRO A 276 -2.18 6.04 -20.22
CA PRO A 276 -2.53 5.39 -21.49
C PRO A 276 -1.73 5.92 -22.68
N ALA A 277 -1.29 7.17 -22.64
CA ALA A 277 -0.45 7.77 -23.70
C ALA A 277 0.95 7.13 -23.77
N LYS A 278 1.39 6.45 -22.71
CA LYS A 278 2.68 5.73 -22.63
C LYS A 278 2.51 4.22 -22.68
N LYS A 279 1.32 3.72 -23.05
CA LYS A 279 1.05 2.27 -23.09
C LYS A 279 2.02 1.56 -24.03
N GLY A 280 2.62 0.46 -23.56
CA GLY A 280 3.60 -0.32 -24.30
C GLY A 280 5.05 0.14 -24.14
N GLN A 281 5.30 1.27 -23.47
CA GLN A 281 6.64 1.66 -23.03
C GLN A 281 6.99 0.95 -21.72
N LYS A 282 8.28 0.69 -21.49
CA LYS A 282 8.74 0.19 -20.20
C LYS A 282 8.52 1.24 -19.11
N ALA A 283 8.09 0.80 -17.93
CA ALA A 283 7.97 1.66 -16.76
C ALA A 283 9.30 2.35 -16.42
N VAL A 284 9.26 3.64 -16.11
CA VAL A 284 10.39 4.33 -15.50
C VAL A 284 10.26 4.25 -13.98
N ILE A 285 11.24 3.62 -13.33
CA ILE A 285 11.23 3.38 -11.88
C ILE A 285 12.18 4.36 -11.21
N HIS A 286 11.62 5.31 -10.47
CA HIS A 286 12.32 6.29 -9.65
C HIS A 286 12.36 5.78 -8.20
N TYR A 287 13.56 5.59 -7.66
CA TYR A 287 13.76 5.14 -6.29
C TYR A 287 14.63 6.11 -5.52
N HIS A 288 14.28 6.32 -4.25
CA HIS A 288 15.10 7.07 -3.31
C HIS A 288 15.09 6.36 -1.96
N ASP A 289 16.27 6.08 -1.42
CA ASP A 289 16.43 5.64 -0.03
C ASP A 289 16.66 6.86 0.87
N ILE A 290 15.86 7.00 1.92
CA ILE A 290 15.99 8.14 2.84
C ILE A 290 17.34 8.17 3.58
N GLY A 291 18.02 7.02 3.74
CA GLY A 291 19.34 6.90 4.34
C GLY A 291 19.43 6.03 5.60
N ASP A 292 20.66 5.68 5.96
CA ASP A 292 21.00 4.89 7.15
C ASP A 292 21.02 5.74 8.44
N TYR A 293 20.70 5.09 9.58
CA TYR A 293 20.88 5.62 10.95
C TYR A 293 20.05 6.87 11.30
N LEU A 294 19.06 7.21 10.50
CA LEU A 294 18.21 8.37 10.74
C LEU A 294 17.13 8.09 11.80
N THR A 295 16.95 9.02 12.72
CA THR A 295 15.80 9.02 13.64
C THR A 295 14.49 9.27 12.88
N ARG A 296 13.35 8.99 13.54
CA ARG A 296 12.04 9.26 12.96
C ARG A 296 11.89 10.73 12.61
N GLU A 297 12.31 11.61 13.51
CA GLU A 297 12.18 13.06 13.41
C GLU A 297 13.04 13.61 12.27
N GLN A 298 14.26 13.08 12.10
CA GLN A 298 15.12 13.40 10.96
C GLN A 298 14.47 13.00 9.63
N LYS A 299 13.91 11.79 9.55
CA LYS A 299 13.19 11.32 8.35
C LYS A 299 12.00 12.21 8.02
N LEU A 300 11.16 12.53 9.00
CA LEU A 300 9.99 13.39 8.79
C LEU A 300 10.39 14.82 8.39
N LYS A 301 11.47 15.35 8.96
CA LYS A 301 12.04 16.64 8.54
C LYS A 301 12.49 16.60 7.09
N MET A 302 13.19 15.55 6.67
CA MET A 302 13.61 15.39 5.27
C MET A 302 12.41 15.31 4.32
N VAL A 303 11.39 14.51 4.64
CA VAL A 303 10.16 14.42 3.83
C VAL A 303 9.47 15.78 3.70
N LYS A 304 9.39 16.54 4.79
CA LYS A 304 8.86 17.91 4.79
C LYS A 304 9.71 18.84 3.91
N ASP A 305 11.03 18.74 4.00
CA ASP A 305 11.98 19.57 3.24
C ASP A 305 11.97 19.23 1.75
N PHE A 306 11.69 17.97 1.38
CA PHE A 306 11.47 17.56 -0.01
C PHE A 306 10.22 18.24 -0.58
N ARG A 307 9.14 18.40 0.19
CA ARG A 307 7.83 18.94 -0.25
C ARG A 307 7.07 18.10 -1.27
N SER A 308 7.70 17.64 -2.35
CA SER A 308 7.08 16.80 -3.39
C SER A 308 8.13 16.04 -4.22
N ILE A 309 7.66 15.18 -5.14
CA ILE A 309 8.53 14.40 -6.04
C ILE A 309 9.39 15.28 -6.97
N SER A 310 9.00 16.53 -7.25
CA SER A 310 9.70 17.44 -8.17
C SER A 310 10.82 18.24 -7.52
N SER A 311 11.10 17.96 -6.24
CA SER A 311 12.07 18.70 -5.46
C SER A 311 13.50 18.46 -5.91
N GLN A 312 14.28 19.53 -6.05
CA GLN A 312 15.72 19.45 -6.30
C GLN A 312 16.50 18.81 -5.14
N LYS A 313 15.93 18.78 -3.93
CA LYS A 313 16.52 18.11 -2.77
C LYS A 313 16.32 16.60 -2.78
N LEU A 314 15.46 16.10 -3.67
CA LEU A 314 15.09 14.70 -3.78
C LEU A 314 15.70 14.12 -5.06
N GLU A 315 16.85 13.47 -4.92
CA GLU A 315 17.55 12.86 -6.04
C GLU A 315 17.03 11.46 -6.29
N TRP A 316 16.39 11.25 -7.45
CA TRP A 316 15.86 9.96 -7.85
C TRP A 316 16.92 9.10 -8.54
N LEU A 317 17.12 7.89 -8.04
CA LEU A 317 17.84 6.84 -8.76
C LEU A 317 16.87 6.16 -9.75
N ILE A 318 17.23 6.12 -11.03
CA ILE A 318 16.48 5.34 -12.02
C ILE A 318 16.91 3.88 -11.93
N ILE A 319 15.99 3.01 -11.58
CA ILE A 319 16.22 1.57 -11.46
C ILE A 319 15.93 0.89 -12.80
N THR A 320 16.86 0.04 -13.23
CA THR A 320 16.63 -0.96 -14.27
C THR A 320 16.56 -2.33 -13.58
N PRO A 321 15.39 -2.97 -13.47
CA PRO A 321 15.25 -4.28 -12.84
C PRO A 321 16.05 -5.34 -13.58
N ASN A 322 16.61 -6.29 -12.84
CA ASN A 322 17.26 -7.46 -13.44
C ASN A 322 16.22 -8.52 -13.88
N GLU A 323 16.67 -9.63 -14.48
CA GLU A 323 15.78 -10.71 -14.95
C GLU A 323 14.94 -11.33 -13.82
N LYS A 324 15.42 -11.25 -12.57
CA LYS A 324 14.75 -11.76 -11.37
C LYS A 324 13.78 -10.74 -10.75
N ALA A 325 13.58 -9.60 -11.41
CA ALA A 325 12.79 -8.47 -10.95
C ALA A 325 13.27 -7.89 -9.61
N ASP A 326 14.58 -7.92 -9.35
CA ASP A 326 15.17 -7.22 -8.21
C ASP A 326 15.31 -5.74 -8.56
N TRP A 327 14.79 -4.86 -7.70
CA TRP A 327 14.91 -3.41 -7.89
C TRP A 327 16.14 -2.87 -7.19
N ILE A 328 16.31 -3.24 -5.93
CA ILE A 328 17.48 -2.96 -5.11
C ILE A 328 18.22 -4.26 -4.80
N ASN A 329 19.45 -4.16 -4.29
CA ASN A 329 20.26 -5.33 -3.90
C ASN A 329 20.38 -6.39 -5.03
N GLN A 330 20.50 -5.93 -6.28
CA GLN A 330 20.44 -6.80 -7.45
C GLN A 330 21.58 -7.83 -7.43
N ARG A 331 21.23 -9.08 -7.70
CA ARG A 331 22.18 -10.18 -7.86
C ARG A 331 22.89 -10.06 -9.21
N ASP A 332 24.19 -10.37 -9.23
CA ASP A 332 25.07 -10.28 -10.40
C ASP A 332 25.02 -11.53 -11.32
N GLY A 333 24.30 -12.57 -10.92
CA GLY A 333 24.14 -13.82 -11.68
C GLY A 333 25.31 -14.80 -11.57
N VAL A 334 26.45 -14.40 -11.00
CA VAL A 334 27.62 -15.30 -10.86
C VAL A 334 27.29 -16.51 -9.98
N PHE A 335 26.49 -16.27 -8.94
CA PHE A 335 26.04 -17.31 -8.02
C PHE A 335 25.23 -18.42 -8.70
N ASP A 336 24.55 -18.14 -9.81
CA ASP A 336 23.70 -19.11 -10.52
C ASP A 336 24.53 -20.18 -11.26
N ASN A 337 25.82 -19.93 -11.50
CA ASN A 337 26.74 -20.86 -12.15
C ASN A 337 27.45 -21.80 -11.17
N LEU A 338 27.26 -21.61 -9.86
CA LEU A 338 27.86 -22.47 -8.84
C LEU A 338 27.09 -23.78 -8.71
N ILE A 339 27.77 -24.82 -8.25
CA ILE A 339 27.12 -26.10 -7.95
C ILE A 339 26.13 -25.89 -6.79
N PRO A 340 24.83 -26.15 -6.99
CA PRO A 340 23.84 -25.97 -5.93
C PRO A 340 24.06 -26.97 -4.79
N LEU A 341 23.84 -26.54 -3.55
CA LEU A 341 23.91 -27.43 -2.40
C LEU A 341 22.82 -28.51 -2.46
N THR A 342 21.63 -28.18 -2.95
CA THR A 342 20.46 -29.06 -2.95
C THR A 342 19.74 -28.98 -4.30
N PRO A 343 19.04 -30.04 -4.74
CA PRO A 343 18.28 -29.99 -5.97
C PRO A 343 17.04 -29.11 -5.80
N GLU A 344 16.54 -28.54 -6.89
CA GLU A 344 15.25 -27.84 -6.89
C GLU A 344 14.11 -28.77 -6.45
N LYS A 345 14.10 -30.00 -6.98
CA LYS A 345 13.18 -31.06 -6.57
C LYS A 345 13.92 -32.08 -5.70
N LYS A 346 13.47 -32.25 -4.45
CA LYS A 346 14.03 -33.25 -3.53
C LYS A 346 14.10 -34.63 -4.19
N PHE A 347 15.20 -35.33 -3.93
CA PHE A 347 15.53 -36.66 -4.45
C PHE A 347 15.80 -36.74 -5.96
N ALA A 348 15.97 -35.60 -6.65
CA ALA A 348 16.45 -35.60 -8.03
C ALA A 348 17.94 -35.95 -8.09
N LEU A 349 18.25 -37.24 -8.30
CA LEU A 349 19.63 -37.76 -8.30
C LEU A 349 20.50 -37.25 -9.47
N ASN A 350 19.89 -36.67 -10.49
CA ASN A 350 20.55 -36.13 -11.67
C ASN A 350 20.73 -34.59 -11.64
N ALA A 351 20.35 -33.92 -10.56
CA ALA A 351 20.30 -32.46 -10.47
C ALA A 351 21.68 -31.76 -10.30
N GLN A 352 22.78 -32.49 -10.41
CA GLN A 352 24.15 -31.98 -10.20
C GLN A 352 24.28 -31.10 -8.93
N SER A 353 23.77 -31.61 -7.80
CA SER A 353 23.84 -30.94 -6.49
C SER A 353 24.65 -31.73 -5.47
N VAL A 354 25.16 -31.06 -4.43
CA VAL A 354 25.98 -31.70 -3.37
C VAL A 354 25.17 -32.71 -2.55
N PHE A 355 23.96 -32.35 -2.15
CA PHE A 355 23.02 -33.20 -1.44
C PHE A 355 21.88 -33.61 -2.35
N SER A 356 21.27 -34.78 -2.13
CA SER A 356 20.08 -35.24 -2.87
C SER A 356 18.76 -34.80 -2.23
N THR A 357 18.79 -34.38 -0.96
CA THR A 357 17.60 -33.96 -0.21
C THR A 357 17.98 -33.01 0.92
N TYR A 358 16.97 -32.39 1.52
CA TYR A 358 17.12 -31.50 2.66
C TYR A 358 15.82 -31.45 3.47
N ALA A 359 15.92 -30.98 4.71
CA ALA A 359 14.79 -30.65 5.56
C ALA A 359 14.96 -29.24 6.12
N ILE A 360 13.84 -28.56 6.32
CA ILE A 360 13.80 -27.32 7.09
C ILE A 360 13.62 -27.67 8.58
N GLY A 361 13.96 -26.73 9.47
CA GLY A 361 13.75 -26.91 10.91
C GLY A 361 12.30 -27.21 11.25
N VAL A 362 12.09 -27.97 12.33
CA VAL A 362 10.74 -28.30 12.81
C VAL A 362 10.04 -27.03 13.30
N ALA A 363 8.84 -26.78 12.78
CA ALA A 363 7.96 -25.71 13.23
C ALA A 363 6.77 -26.31 13.99
N THR A 364 6.66 -26.03 15.28
CA THR A 364 5.64 -26.69 16.12
C THR A 364 4.34 -25.88 16.22
N ASN A 365 4.44 -24.57 15.98
CA ASN A 365 3.39 -23.56 16.15
C ASN A 365 2.82 -23.45 17.58
N ARG A 366 3.47 -24.10 18.56
CA ARG A 366 3.06 -24.14 19.97
C ARG A 366 4.24 -24.36 20.91
N ASP A 367 5.38 -23.73 20.62
CA ASP A 367 6.68 -24.00 21.26
C ASP A 367 6.61 -24.01 22.80
N ALA A 368 5.83 -23.12 23.40
CA ALA A 368 5.64 -23.05 24.86
C ALA A 368 5.10 -24.33 25.50
N TRP A 369 4.41 -25.17 24.73
CA TRP A 369 3.85 -26.46 25.16
C TRP A 369 4.82 -27.62 24.91
N VAL A 370 5.39 -27.67 23.70
CA VAL A 370 6.14 -28.83 23.20
C VAL A 370 7.65 -28.73 23.38
N SER A 371 8.17 -27.57 23.74
CA SER A 371 9.60 -27.31 23.90
C SER A 371 9.88 -26.64 25.24
N GLY A 372 10.96 -27.07 25.90
CA GLY A 372 11.37 -26.53 27.18
C GLY A 372 12.60 -27.25 27.71
N PHE A 373 13.31 -26.60 28.63
CA PHE A 373 14.53 -27.16 29.22
C PHE A 373 14.27 -28.41 30.09
N SER A 374 13.09 -28.51 30.70
CA SER A 374 12.71 -29.65 31.56
C SER A 374 11.86 -30.66 30.79
N LYS A 375 12.36 -31.89 30.69
CA LYS A 375 11.66 -33.02 30.08
C LYS A 375 10.31 -33.30 30.76
N ASP A 376 10.27 -33.32 32.09
CA ASP A 376 9.05 -33.63 32.84
C ASP A 376 7.98 -32.57 32.65
N ARG A 377 8.37 -31.29 32.58
CA ARG A 377 7.44 -30.19 32.31
C ARG A 377 6.86 -30.28 30.91
N VAL A 378 7.67 -30.58 29.90
CA VAL A 378 7.18 -30.79 28.52
C VAL A 378 6.23 -32.00 28.47
N ALA A 379 6.59 -33.12 29.11
CA ALA A 379 5.73 -34.29 29.16
C ALA A 379 4.39 -34.01 29.86
N SER A 380 4.39 -33.19 30.92
CA SER A 380 3.17 -32.78 31.61
C SER A 380 2.32 -31.80 30.78
N ASN A 381 2.93 -30.85 30.07
CA ASN A 381 2.22 -29.91 29.20
C ASN A 381 1.48 -30.63 28.06
N MET A 382 2.02 -31.75 27.58
CA MET A 382 1.51 -32.47 26.41
C MET A 382 0.45 -33.54 26.72
N ARG A 383 0.16 -33.79 28.00
CA ARG A 383 -0.95 -34.63 28.45
C ARG A 383 -2.17 -33.76 28.71
#